data_AF-A0A1M7SXE6-F1
#
_entry.id   AF-A0A1M7SXE6-F1
#
_cell.length_a   1.000
_cell.length_b   1.000
_cell.length_c   1.000
_cell.angle_alpha   90.00
_cell.angle_beta   90.00
_cell.angle_gamma   90.00
#
_symmetry.space_group_name_H-M   'P 1'
#
loop_
_entity.id
_entity.type
_entity.pdbx_description
1 polymer ?
#
loop_
_entity_poly.entity_id
_entity_poly.type
_entity_poly.pdbx_seq_one_letter_code
_entity_poly.pdbx_strand_id
1 'polypeptide(L)'
;MLKSQTIKELQEKHPLFSKITGQVVWVACEEQGMNEEHINMFMDSFMELRETTLELMFKLKDNPSSFLLIKKEPRFNHLPCSGCNSMVDCIIPASAPDIYKYMPPYSINCVCRGEYLKAEEALEYASKKQCSIKDLFPKTLPEINIYCDNNESLSENSDF
;
A
#
# COMPACT_ATOMS: atom_id res chain seq x y z
N MET A 1 6.10 -3.13 19.34
CA MET A 1 5.52 -1.77 19.22
C MET A 1 6.58 -0.78 18.80
N LEU A 2 6.37 -0.10 17.67
CA LEU A 2 7.21 1.01 17.22
C LEU A 2 7.10 2.19 18.19
N LYS A 3 8.20 2.91 18.41
CA LYS A 3 8.14 4.15 19.21
C LYS A 3 7.36 5.21 18.45
N SER A 4 6.57 6.03 19.16
CA SER A 4 5.73 7.11 18.57
C SER A 4 6.51 8.05 17.63
N GLN A 5 7.74 8.42 18.00
CA GLN A 5 8.64 9.22 17.16
C GLN A 5 8.93 8.53 15.81
N THR A 6 9.21 7.23 15.82
CA THR A 6 9.50 6.43 14.62
C THR A 6 8.27 6.27 13.72
N ILE A 7 7.08 6.14 14.31
CA ILE A 7 5.81 6.08 13.58
C ILE A 7 5.60 7.36 12.77
N LYS A 8 5.79 8.52 13.40
CA LYS A 8 5.62 9.82 12.74
C LYS A 8 6.60 10.02 11.59
N GLU A 9 7.88 9.71 11.82
CA GLU A 9 8.93 9.81 10.78
C GLU A 9 8.66 8.90 9.58
N LEU A 10 8.17 7.67 9.79
CA LEU A 10 7.83 6.76 8.71
C LEU A 10 6.57 7.23 7.97
N GLN A 11 5.56 7.69 8.70
CA GLN A 11 4.35 8.24 8.09
C GLN A 11 4.64 9.43 7.17
N GLU A 12 5.50 10.36 7.59
CA GLU A 12 5.88 11.53 6.78
C GLU A 12 6.59 11.14 5.47
N LYS A 13 7.19 9.95 5.41
CA LYS A 13 7.84 9.42 4.20
C LYS A 13 6.89 8.64 3.29
N HIS A 14 5.71 8.25 3.79
CA HIS A 14 4.77 7.47 3.01
C HIS A 14 3.96 8.36 2.04
N PRO A 15 3.85 8.01 0.74
CA PRO A 15 3.20 8.80 -0.30
C PRO A 15 1.76 9.25 0.01
N LEU A 16 0.95 8.34 0.57
CA LEU A 16 -0.43 8.61 0.98
C LEU A 16 -0.52 9.15 2.41
N PHE A 17 -0.04 8.40 3.41
CA PHE A 17 -0.22 8.76 4.84
C PHE A 17 0.44 10.07 5.30
N SER A 18 1.39 10.61 4.53
CA SER A 18 1.91 11.97 4.77
C SER A 18 0.90 13.07 4.44
N LYS A 19 -0.12 12.77 3.62
CA LYS A 19 -1.09 13.74 3.08
C LYS A 19 -2.50 13.61 3.66
N ILE A 20 -2.82 12.48 4.27
CA ILE A 20 -4.18 12.20 4.75
C ILE A 20 -4.23 12.06 6.27
N THR A 21 -5.27 12.62 6.85
CA THR A 21 -5.63 12.46 8.27
C THR A 21 -6.88 11.60 8.38
N GLY A 22 -7.18 11.10 9.59
CA GLY A 22 -8.44 10.39 9.83
C GLY A 22 -9.67 11.23 9.47
N GLN A 23 -9.62 12.55 9.72
CA GLN A 23 -10.70 13.46 9.33
C GLN A 23 -10.90 13.54 7.81
N VAL A 24 -9.80 13.57 7.03
CA VAL A 24 -9.88 13.60 5.56
C VAL A 24 -10.51 12.31 5.03
N VAL A 25 -10.14 11.17 5.61
CA VAL A 25 -10.72 9.86 5.24
C VAL A 25 -12.21 9.81 5.60
N TRP A 26 -12.57 10.26 6.81
CA TRP A 26 -13.95 10.33 7.27
C TRP A 26 -14.82 11.15 6.33
N VAL A 27 -14.43 12.40 6.05
CA VAL A 27 -15.17 13.31 5.16
C VAL A 27 -15.28 12.72 3.75
N ALA A 28 -14.24 12.07 3.24
CA ALA A 28 -14.30 11.40 1.94
C ALA A 28 -15.34 10.28 1.90
N CYS A 29 -15.55 9.57 3.02
CA CYS A 29 -16.59 8.53 3.10
C CYS A 29 -18.00 9.15 3.20
N GLU A 30 -18.15 10.25 3.96
CA GLU A 30 -19.41 11.00 4.05
C GLU A 30 -19.83 11.55 2.68
N GLU A 31 -18.90 12.12 1.91
CA GLU A 31 -19.14 12.63 0.56
C GLU A 31 -19.58 11.54 -0.44
N GLN A 32 -19.22 10.28 -0.16
CA GLN A 32 -19.65 9.11 -0.92
C GLN A 32 -20.98 8.54 -0.42
N GLY A 33 -21.63 9.19 0.54
CA GLY A 33 -22.94 8.81 1.08
C GLY A 33 -22.93 7.61 2.03
N MET A 34 -21.75 7.25 2.57
CA MET A 34 -21.67 6.19 3.58
C MET A 34 -22.36 6.62 4.88
N ASN A 35 -23.06 5.69 5.52
CA ASN A 35 -23.59 5.91 6.86
C ASN A 35 -22.48 5.78 7.91
N GLU A 36 -22.73 6.27 9.13
CA GLU A 36 -21.74 6.29 10.21
C GLU A 36 -21.18 4.90 10.56
N GLU A 37 -22.00 3.85 10.54
CA GLU A 37 -21.56 2.47 10.80
C GLU A 37 -20.54 1.98 9.76
N HIS A 38 -20.86 2.16 8.47
CA HIS A 38 -19.94 1.81 7.39
C HIS A 38 -18.66 2.67 7.41
N ILE A 39 -18.76 3.95 7.78
CA ILE A 39 -17.58 4.82 7.93
C ILE A 39 -16.69 4.28 9.06
N ASN A 40 -17.26 3.92 10.22
CA ASN A 40 -16.47 3.36 11.32
C ASN A 40 -15.75 2.06 10.91
N MET A 41 -16.44 1.13 10.24
CA MET A 41 -15.81 -0.11 9.73
C MET A 41 -14.69 0.17 8.73
N PHE A 42 -14.89 1.15 7.83
CA PHE A 42 -13.86 1.57 6.90
C PHE A 42 -12.66 2.17 7.62
N MET A 43 -12.90 3.04 8.61
CA MET A 43 -11.86 3.68 9.40
C MET A 43 -11.02 2.67 10.17
N ASP A 44 -11.64 1.64 10.77
CA ASP A 44 -10.91 0.56 11.44
C ASP A 44 -9.98 -0.17 10.46
N SER A 45 -10.51 -0.56 9.30
CA SER A 45 -9.74 -1.22 8.24
C SER A 45 -8.60 -0.34 7.70
N PHE A 46 -8.84 0.96 7.54
CA PHE A 46 -7.85 1.92 7.10
C PHE A 46 -6.73 2.11 8.13
N MET A 47 -7.07 2.13 9.42
CA MET A 47 -6.10 2.26 10.51
C MET A 47 -5.23 1.01 10.64
N GLU A 48 -5.81 -0.18 10.52
CA GLU A 48 -5.06 -1.45 10.48
C GLU A 48 -4.10 -1.49 9.28
N LEU A 49 -4.58 -1.08 8.09
CA LEU A 49 -3.74 -0.96 6.90
C LEU A 49 -2.55 -0.02 7.13
N ARG A 50 -2.80 1.14 7.74
CA ARG A 50 -1.73 2.09 8.04
C ARG A 50 -0.72 1.49 9.02
N GLU A 51 -1.17 0.86 10.09
CA GLU A 51 -0.28 0.25 11.08
C GLU A 51 0.61 -0.83 10.45
N THR A 52 0.01 -1.81 9.78
CA THR A 52 0.74 -2.90 9.10
C THR A 52 1.72 -2.39 8.06
N THR A 53 1.37 -1.33 7.32
CA THR A 53 2.27 -0.70 6.34
C THR A 53 3.46 -0.02 7.01
N LEU A 54 3.25 0.70 8.12
CA LEU A 54 4.33 1.36 8.86
C LEU A 54 5.26 0.32 9.51
N GLU A 55 4.72 -0.80 10.00
CA GLU A 55 5.53 -1.93 10.49
C GLU A 55 6.38 -2.54 9.38
N LEU A 56 5.82 -2.72 8.18
CA LEU A 56 6.58 -3.18 7.01
C LEU A 56 7.69 -2.20 6.64
N MET A 57 7.41 -0.90 6.60
CA MET A 57 8.41 0.13 6.34
C MET A 57 9.56 0.07 7.35
N PHE A 58 9.24 -0.11 8.63
CA PHE A 58 10.25 -0.31 9.67
C PHE A 58 11.07 -1.59 9.47
N LYS A 59 10.40 -2.70 9.16
CA LYS A 59 11.06 -3.99 8.90
C LYS A 59 12.03 -3.91 7.71
N LEU A 60 11.67 -3.23 6.64
CA LEU A 60 12.54 -3.00 5.48
C LEU A 60 13.75 -2.13 5.85
N LYS A 61 13.54 -1.09 6.66
CA LYS A 61 14.62 -0.23 7.16
C LYS A 61 15.70 -1.01 7.90
N ASP A 62 15.28 -1.94 8.75
CA ASP A 62 16.18 -2.74 9.59
C ASP A 62 16.86 -3.88 8.82
N ASN A 63 16.37 -4.21 7.63
CA ASN A 63 16.84 -5.34 6.83
C ASN A 63 17.16 -4.92 5.39
N PRO A 64 18.29 -4.22 5.12
CA PRO A 64 18.59 -3.68 3.79
C PRO A 64 18.85 -4.73 2.69
N SER A 65 19.07 -5.99 3.06
CA SER A 65 19.18 -7.13 2.12
C SER A 65 17.83 -7.75 1.73
N SER A 66 16.74 -7.25 2.31
CA SER A 66 15.37 -7.69 2.01
C SER A 66 14.78 -6.93 0.82
N PHE A 67 13.55 -7.30 0.47
CA PHE A 67 12.82 -6.76 -0.66
C PHE A 67 11.37 -6.47 -0.28
N LEU A 68 10.79 -5.47 -0.94
CA LEU A 68 9.37 -5.19 -0.98
C LEU A 68 8.79 -5.81 -2.24
N LEU A 69 7.78 -6.66 -2.10
CA LEU A 69 6.92 -7.12 -3.19
C LEU A 69 5.60 -6.35 -3.13
N ILE A 70 5.10 -5.90 -4.27
CA ILE A 70 3.79 -5.24 -4.35
C ILE A 70 2.76 -6.22 -4.89
N LYS A 71 1.66 -6.43 -4.15
CA LYS A 71 0.59 -7.37 -4.50
C LYS A 71 -0.77 -6.73 -4.45
N LYS A 72 -1.69 -7.23 -5.28
CA LYS A 72 -3.12 -7.04 -5.10
C LYS A 72 -3.61 -8.02 -4.03
N GLU A 73 -4.32 -7.53 -3.03
CA GLU A 73 -4.98 -8.38 -2.04
C GLU A 73 -6.08 -9.22 -2.73
N PRO A 74 -5.96 -10.55 -2.73
CA PRO A 74 -6.85 -11.44 -3.48
C PRO A 74 -8.30 -11.42 -3.01
N ARG A 75 -8.56 -10.99 -1.76
CA ARG A 75 -9.91 -10.89 -1.21
C ARG A 75 -10.77 -9.84 -1.90
N PHE A 76 -10.16 -8.86 -2.56
CA PHE A 76 -10.90 -7.78 -3.21
C PHE A 76 -10.96 -7.98 -4.72
N ASN A 77 -12.17 -7.90 -5.27
CA ASN A 77 -12.39 -8.10 -6.70
C ASN A 77 -12.04 -6.86 -7.53
N HIS A 78 -12.18 -5.66 -6.98
CA HIS A 78 -11.93 -4.40 -7.72
C HIS A 78 -10.45 -4.20 -8.08
N LEU A 79 -10.21 -3.36 -9.08
CA LEU A 79 -8.86 -3.08 -9.56
C LEU A 79 -8.10 -2.14 -8.59
N PRO A 80 -6.77 -2.31 -8.43
CA PRO A 80 -5.95 -1.32 -7.75
C PRO A 80 -6.07 0.06 -8.39
N CYS A 81 -5.79 1.13 -7.63
CA CYS A 81 -5.66 2.46 -8.23
C CYS A 81 -4.57 2.49 -9.29
N SER A 82 -4.65 3.42 -10.23
CA SER A 82 -3.75 3.58 -11.38
C SER A 82 -2.26 3.45 -11.00
N GLY A 83 -1.82 4.20 -9.98
CA GLY A 83 -0.45 4.14 -9.48
C GLY A 83 -0.04 2.81 -8.86
N CYS A 84 -0.94 2.11 -8.16
CA CYS A 84 -0.62 0.79 -7.61
C CYS A 84 -0.67 -0.30 -8.69
N ASN A 85 -1.58 -0.17 -9.65
CA ASN A 85 -1.75 -1.11 -10.75
C ASN A 85 -0.50 -1.21 -11.62
N SER A 86 0.18 -0.08 -11.87
CA SER A 86 1.46 -0.06 -12.61
C SER A 86 2.62 -0.74 -11.86
N MET A 87 2.41 -1.08 -10.59
CA MET A 87 3.43 -1.59 -9.67
C MET A 87 3.16 -3.04 -9.22
N VAL A 88 2.01 -3.62 -9.60
CA VAL A 88 1.67 -4.99 -9.20
C VAL A 88 2.75 -5.95 -9.69
N ASP A 89 3.14 -6.87 -8.81
CA ASP A 89 4.19 -7.87 -9.00
C ASP A 89 5.62 -7.30 -9.12
N CYS A 90 5.82 -6.00 -8.92
CA CYS A 90 7.16 -5.42 -8.82
C CYS A 90 7.87 -5.83 -7.52
N ILE A 91 9.18 -5.99 -7.62
CA ILE A 91 10.10 -6.21 -6.50
C ILE A 91 11.05 -5.03 -6.37
N ILE A 92 11.14 -4.45 -5.18
CA ILE A 92 11.98 -3.30 -4.87
C ILE A 92 12.95 -3.70 -3.74
N PRO A 93 14.28 -3.64 -3.94
CA PRO A 93 15.25 -3.86 -2.87
C PRO A 93 15.04 -2.87 -1.73
N ALA A 94 15.12 -3.32 -0.48
CA ALA A 94 15.03 -2.44 0.69
C ALA A 94 16.14 -1.38 0.73
N SER A 95 17.26 -1.66 0.05
CA SER A 95 18.38 -0.72 -0.15
C SER A 95 18.13 0.33 -1.24
N ALA A 96 17.02 0.27 -1.97
CA ALA A 96 16.70 1.25 -3.00
C ALA A 96 16.56 2.66 -2.39
N PRO A 97 17.13 3.70 -3.03
CA PRO A 97 16.86 5.07 -2.66
C PRO A 97 15.35 5.34 -2.66
N ASP A 98 14.86 6.03 -1.65
CA ASP A 98 13.44 6.35 -1.50
C ASP A 98 12.50 5.14 -1.55
N ILE A 99 12.89 3.98 -1.01
CA ILE A 99 12.06 2.75 -0.95
C ILE A 99 10.60 3.03 -0.56
N TYR A 100 10.36 3.97 0.36
CA TYR A 100 9.01 4.29 0.83
C TYR A 100 8.13 4.98 -0.22
N LYS A 101 8.69 5.60 -1.27
CA LYS A 101 7.92 6.10 -2.41
C LYS A 101 7.28 4.95 -3.21
N TYR A 102 7.85 3.76 -3.13
CA TYR A 102 7.30 2.53 -3.73
C TYR A 102 6.35 1.78 -2.79
N MET A 103 6.05 2.31 -1.59
CA MET A 103 5.15 1.66 -0.66
C MET A 103 3.68 1.95 -0.99
N PRO A 104 2.86 0.93 -1.33
CA PRO A 104 1.41 1.10 -1.43
C PRO A 104 0.79 1.22 -0.03
N PRO A 105 -0.43 1.79 0.10
CA PRO A 105 -1.31 2.24 -0.98
C PRO A 105 -1.04 3.69 -1.46
N TYR A 106 -1.44 4.00 -2.70
CA TYR A 106 -1.40 5.38 -3.22
C TYR A 106 -2.74 6.12 -3.18
N SER A 107 -3.85 5.43 -2.85
CA SER A 107 -5.19 5.99 -2.66
C SER A 107 -5.90 5.39 -1.44
N ILE A 108 -6.92 6.08 -0.91
CA ILE A 108 -7.61 5.75 0.35
C ILE A 108 -8.32 4.37 0.33
N ASN A 109 -8.72 3.86 -0.84
CA ASN A 109 -9.41 2.57 -1.00
C ASN A 109 -8.64 1.57 -1.90
N CYS A 110 -7.32 1.70 -1.99
CA CYS A 110 -6.54 0.80 -2.84
C CYS A 110 -6.44 -0.60 -2.22
N VAL A 111 -6.50 -1.62 -3.07
CA VAL A 111 -6.37 -3.05 -2.71
C VAL A 111 -4.94 -3.55 -2.76
N CYS A 112 -3.98 -2.72 -3.15
CA CYS A 112 -2.58 -3.12 -3.15
C CYS A 112 -1.98 -3.06 -1.76
N ARG A 113 -1.11 -4.03 -1.48
CA ARG A 113 -0.35 -4.17 -0.23
C ARG A 113 1.12 -4.41 -0.55
N GLY A 114 1.97 -4.01 0.38
CA GLY A 114 3.37 -4.38 0.39
C GLY A 114 3.55 -5.70 1.13
N GLU A 115 4.43 -6.55 0.62
CA GLU A 115 4.87 -7.78 1.28
C GLU A 115 6.39 -7.74 1.47
N TYR A 116 6.84 -8.18 2.64
CA TYR A 116 8.26 -8.34 2.92
C TYR A 116 8.75 -9.66 2.33
N LEU A 117 9.82 -9.62 1.55
CA LEU A 117 10.53 -10.80 1.09
C LEU A 117 11.98 -10.80 1.56
N LYS A 118 12.47 -11.97 1.98
CA LYS A 118 13.90 -12.28 2.06
C LYS A 118 14.47 -12.44 0.64
N ALA A 119 15.80 -12.39 0.53
CA ALA A 119 16.48 -12.53 -0.75
C ALA A 119 16.16 -13.85 -1.47
N GLU A 120 16.09 -14.96 -0.73
CA GLU A 120 15.74 -16.28 -1.28
C GLU A 120 14.31 -16.31 -1.83
N GLU A 121 13.36 -15.71 -1.10
CA GLU A 121 11.95 -15.63 -1.50
C GLU A 121 11.78 -14.74 -2.74
N ALA A 122 12.53 -13.64 -2.84
CA ALA A 122 12.54 -12.78 -4.02
C ALA A 122 13.10 -13.49 -5.27
N LEU A 123 14.15 -14.31 -5.09
CA LEU A 123 14.72 -15.13 -6.18
C LEU A 123 13.73 -16.22 -6.63
N GLU A 124 13.10 -16.90 -5.69
CA GLU A 124 12.06 -17.90 -5.98
C GLU A 124 10.89 -17.26 -6.74
N TYR A 125 10.46 -16.08 -6.31
CA TYR A 125 9.40 -15.33 -6.97
C TYR A 125 9.75 -14.96 -8.42
N ALA A 126 10.95 -14.41 -8.64
CA ALA A 126 11.43 -14.07 -9.97
C ALA A 126 11.55 -15.31 -10.88
N SER A 127 12.03 -16.43 -10.32
CA SER A 127 12.11 -17.71 -11.02
C SER A 127 10.73 -18.21 -11.46
N LYS A 128 9.71 -18.15 -10.58
CA LYS A 128 8.31 -18.49 -10.93
C LYS A 128 7.76 -17.61 -12.06
N LYS A 129 8.17 -16.33 -12.10
CA LYS A 129 7.82 -15.38 -13.16
C LYS A 129 8.69 -15.51 -14.42
N GLN A 130 9.66 -16.43 -14.43
CA GLN A 130 10.59 -16.66 -15.53
C GLN A 130 11.38 -15.41 -15.94
N CYS A 131 11.78 -14.60 -14.96
CA CYS A 131 12.54 -13.36 -15.17
C CYS A 131 13.59 -13.16 -14.07
N SER A 132 14.44 -12.14 -14.22
CA SER A 132 15.37 -11.75 -13.15
C SER A 132 14.72 -10.74 -12.20
N ILE A 133 15.22 -10.63 -10.97
CA ILE A 133 14.75 -9.61 -10.01
C ILE A 133 14.87 -8.20 -10.59
N LYS A 134 15.88 -7.93 -11.43
CA LYS A 134 16.07 -6.61 -12.05
C LYS A 134 14.93 -6.25 -13.01
N ASP A 135 14.35 -7.25 -13.66
CA ASP A 135 13.23 -7.06 -14.59
C ASP A 135 11.92 -6.72 -13.86
N LEU A 136 11.84 -7.10 -12.57
CA LEU A 136 10.72 -6.80 -11.69
C LEU A 136 10.85 -5.45 -10.98
N PHE A 137 11.98 -4.75 -11.13
CA PHE A 137 12.11 -3.40 -10.58
C PHE A 137 11.24 -2.42 -11.38
N PRO A 138 10.47 -1.54 -10.72
CA PRO A 138 9.61 -0.57 -11.40
C PRO A 138 10.41 0.37 -12.30
N LYS A 139 9.94 0.57 -13.53
CA LYS A 139 10.61 1.45 -14.50
C LYS A 139 10.42 2.94 -14.19
N THR A 140 9.32 3.27 -13.51
CA THR A 140 8.92 4.63 -13.18
C THR A 140 8.40 4.68 -11.75
N LEU A 141 8.46 5.86 -11.14
CA LEU A 141 7.73 6.10 -9.90
C LEU A 141 6.22 6.06 -10.16
N PRO A 142 5.41 5.58 -9.20
CA PRO A 142 3.98 5.54 -9.34
C PRO A 142 3.37 6.94 -9.20
N GLU A 143 2.30 7.18 -9.95
CA GLU A 143 1.47 8.37 -9.77
C GLU A 143 0.67 8.27 -8.48
N ILE A 144 0.64 9.34 -7.69
CA ILE A 144 -0.07 9.37 -6.41
C ILE A 144 -1.39 10.10 -6.62
N ASN A 145 -2.48 9.34 -6.61
CA ASN A 145 -3.83 9.90 -6.57
C ASN A 145 -4.52 9.49 -5.27
N ILE A 146 -4.76 10.47 -4.39
CA ILE A 146 -5.33 10.24 -3.04
C ILE A 146 -6.71 9.57 -3.14
N TYR A 147 -7.47 9.93 -4.17
CA TYR A 147 -8.76 9.33 -4.47
C TYR A 147 -8.57 8.25 -5.54
N CYS A 148 -9.24 7.11 -5.39
CA CYS A 148 -9.12 6.05 -6.37
C CYS A 148 -9.86 6.47 -7.66
N ASP A 149 -9.18 6.40 -8.81
CA ASP A 149 -9.81 6.67 -10.12
C ASP A 149 -10.89 5.64 -10.50
N ASN A 150 -10.86 4.47 -9.86
CA ASN A 150 -11.86 3.42 -10.05
C ASN A 150 -13.09 3.78 -9.19
N ASN A 151 -13.95 4.63 -9.74
CA ASN A 151 -15.31 4.91 -9.25
C ASN A 151 -16.23 3.68 -9.39
N GLU A 152 -15.81 2.52 -8.90
CA GLU A 152 -16.79 1.54 -8.42
C GLU A 152 -17.21 2.08 -7.06
N SER A 153 -18.35 2.77 -7.08
CA SER A 153 -19.03 3.33 -5.92
C SER A 153 -18.86 2.44 -4.69
N LEU A 154 -18.45 3.03 -3.57
CA LEU A 154 -18.39 2.37 -2.24
C LEU A 154 -19.75 1.78 -1.80
N SER A 155 -20.80 1.93 -2.62
CA SER A 155 -22.17 1.43 -2.42
C SER A 155 -22.43 -0.01 -2.88
N GLU A 156 -21.51 -0.69 -3.56
CA GLU A 156 -21.79 -2.05 -4.11
C GLU A 156 -21.07 -3.22 -3.41
N ASN A 157 -20.33 -2.98 -2.32
CA ASN A 157 -19.89 -4.08 -1.47
C ASN A 157 -20.92 -4.33 -0.36
N SER A 158 -22.13 -4.73 -0.77
CA SER A 158 -23.11 -5.38 0.09
C SER A 158 -22.87 -6.90 0.18
N ASP A 159 -21.61 -7.32 0.14
CA ASP A 159 -21.20 -8.69 0.42
C ASP A 159 -20.20 -8.66 1.59
N PHE A 160 -20.74 -8.37 2.77
CA PHE A 160 -20.25 -8.96 4.02
C PHE A 160 -21.01 -10.27 4.26
#